data_AF-A0A1J5SR28-F1
#
_entry.id   AF-A0A1J5SR28-F1
#
_cell.length_a   1.000
_cell.length_b   1.000
_cell.length_c   1.000
_cell.angle_alpha   90.00
_cell.angle_beta   90.00
_cell.angle_gamma   90.00
#
_symmetry.space_group_name_H-M   'P 1'
#
loop_
_entity.id
_entity.type
_entity.pdbx_description
1 polymer ?
#
loop_
_entity_poly.entity_id
_entity_poly.type
_entity_poly.pdbx_seq_one_letter_code
_entity_poly.pdbx_strand_id
1 'polypeptide(L)'
;MTSCSTATSQSGPNESSPVSLPKDIEALLRDEAYMAVGQTLVTQALHAAAVKIDDIHDSRPPFGILSSKKRRTDYEQALRAAMEERTALKGRLSKIESLEAWVRLLIRPRLREYVRRASPSFARGKEILGALEQFSGHIRGSLGHVQATARELRTLSRLLSEPTTRAALVRAHADLREAATNLDCMFLQLEIADQRLRRAAAGSIFSEVAAPTVCLSAQAPIVERILNSPQGDARLLAEKAETALRTFIAKGSADLLAQADAARTYVTAIEDEYIDNYWNQLRVFAQAHYVVEADLDEVLMDLIHRRLNERQNEIHARDPFLHAR
;
A
#
# COMPACT_ATOMS: atom_id res chain seq x y z
N MET A 1 -8.05 -8.14 52.20
CA MET A 1 -7.61 -6.73 52.10
C MET A 1 -6.76 -6.59 50.85
N THR A 2 -7.23 -5.72 49.95
CA THR A 2 -6.53 -5.04 48.85
C THR A 2 -5.88 -5.85 47.73
N SER A 3 -6.69 -5.99 46.67
CA SER A 3 -6.33 -6.07 45.25
C SER A 3 -5.40 -4.92 44.84
N CYS A 4 -4.40 -5.20 43.99
CA CYS A 4 -3.62 -4.15 43.30
C CYS A 4 -3.73 -4.36 41.79
N SER A 5 -4.71 -3.70 41.20
CA SER A 5 -4.87 -3.53 39.75
C SER A 5 -3.83 -2.51 39.25
N THR A 6 -2.93 -2.93 38.37
CA THR A 6 -2.14 -2.00 37.56
C THR A 6 -2.92 -1.69 36.29
N ALA A 7 -3.56 -0.52 36.29
CA ALA A 7 -4.12 0.10 35.10
C ALA A 7 -2.97 0.62 34.22
N THR A 8 -2.83 0.03 33.04
CA THR A 8 -1.97 0.54 31.96
C THR A 8 -2.72 1.71 31.31
N SER A 9 -2.42 2.92 31.74
CA SER A 9 -2.86 4.15 31.06
C SER A 9 -2.09 4.31 29.75
N GLN A 10 -2.73 3.98 28.64
CA GLN A 10 -2.33 4.47 27.31
C GLN A 10 -2.62 5.97 27.25
N SER A 11 -1.58 6.78 27.48
CA SER A 11 -1.58 8.20 27.14
C SER A 11 -1.35 8.33 25.63
N GLY A 12 -2.42 8.54 24.86
CA GLY A 12 -2.30 9.00 23.48
C GLY A 12 -1.61 10.38 23.43
N PRO A 13 -0.86 10.70 22.36
CA PRO A 13 -0.26 12.02 22.22
C PRO A 13 -1.35 13.04 21.91
N ASN A 14 -1.71 13.82 22.93
CA ASN A 14 -2.30 15.14 22.79
C ASN A 14 -1.24 16.06 22.20
N GLU A 15 -1.24 16.27 20.88
CA GLU A 15 -0.46 17.35 20.25
C GLU A 15 -0.99 17.65 18.84
N SER A 16 -1.81 18.71 18.74
CA SER A 16 -1.81 19.75 17.69
C SER A 16 -3.21 20.36 17.50
N SER A 17 -3.24 21.69 17.45
CA SER A 17 -4.39 22.53 17.09
C SER A 17 -5.18 21.95 15.91
N PRO A 18 -6.52 22.11 15.82
CA PRO A 18 -7.29 21.55 14.71
C PRO A 18 -6.87 22.25 13.43
N VAL A 19 -5.96 21.62 12.67
CA VAL A 19 -5.69 22.00 11.30
C VAL A 19 -7.01 21.78 10.56
N SER A 20 -7.72 22.86 10.27
CA SER A 20 -9.00 22.81 9.57
C SER A 20 -8.86 21.95 8.31
N LEU A 21 -9.72 20.94 8.18
CA LEU A 21 -9.73 20.07 7.02
C LEU A 21 -9.91 20.92 5.75
N PRO A 22 -9.20 20.62 4.65
CA PRO A 22 -9.45 21.26 3.36
C PRO A 22 -10.92 21.13 2.98
N LYS A 23 -11.51 22.22 2.46
CA LYS A 23 -12.93 22.26 2.06
C LYS A 23 -13.31 21.13 1.10
N ASP A 24 -12.38 20.75 0.22
CA ASP A 24 -12.58 19.67 -0.74
C ASP A 24 -12.72 18.30 -0.07
N ILE A 25 -11.99 18.06 1.02
CA ILE A 25 -12.09 16.81 1.81
C ILE A 25 -13.38 16.85 2.65
N GLU A 26 -13.73 18.01 3.20
CA GLU A 26 -14.97 18.20 3.96
C GLU A 26 -16.21 17.93 3.09
N ALA A 27 -16.25 18.45 1.86
CA ALA A 27 -17.35 18.21 0.93
C ALA A 27 -17.51 16.71 0.62
N LEU A 28 -16.40 16.01 0.33
CA LEU A 28 -16.40 14.57 0.08
C LEU A 28 -16.78 13.74 1.32
N LEU A 29 -16.36 14.17 2.53
CA LEU A 29 -16.78 13.55 3.80
C LEU A 29 -18.28 13.71 4.04
N ARG A 30 -18.82 14.89 3.73
CA ARG A 30 -20.25 15.17 3.82
C ARG A 30 -21.02 14.27 2.86
N ASP A 31 -20.57 14.17 1.61
CA ASP A 31 -21.15 13.27 0.62
C ASP A 31 -21.15 11.82 1.14
N GLU A 32 -20.01 11.31 1.62
CA GLU A 32 -19.95 9.95 2.18
C GLU A 32 -20.89 9.77 3.39
N ALA A 33 -20.99 10.76 4.27
CA ALA A 33 -21.88 10.71 5.42
C ALA A 33 -23.35 10.59 5.01
N TYR A 34 -23.80 11.37 4.01
CA TYR A 34 -25.14 11.23 3.45
C TYR A 34 -25.37 9.85 2.82
N MET A 35 -24.37 9.31 2.13
CA MET A 35 -24.46 7.97 1.53
C MET A 35 -24.57 6.87 2.58
N ALA A 36 -23.81 6.97 3.67
CA ALA A 36 -23.86 6.01 4.77
C ALA A 36 -25.22 6.05 5.47
N VAL A 37 -25.75 7.25 5.76
CA VAL A 37 -27.10 7.40 6.31
C VAL A 37 -28.14 6.84 5.34
N GLY A 38 -28.04 7.17 4.04
CA GLY A 38 -28.91 6.64 3.00
C GLY A 38 -28.89 5.12 2.91
N GLN A 39 -27.71 4.50 3.03
CA GLN A 39 -27.57 3.05 3.07
C GLN A 39 -28.31 2.46 4.26
N THR A 40 -28.18 3.05 5.47
CA THR A 40 -28.91 2.57 6.65
C THR A 40 -30.43 2.70 6.48
N LEU A 41 -30.92 3.81 5.91
CA LEU A 41 -32.35 4.02 5.67
C LEU A 41 -32.91 3.05 4.62
N VAL A 42 -32.22 2.86 3.50
CA VAL A 42 -32.65 1.94 2.43
C VAL A 42 -32.59 0.48 2.90
N THR A 43 -31.60 0.11 3.70
CA THR A 43 -31.52 -1.26 4.26
C THR A 43 -32.63 -1.52 5.28
N GLN A 44 -32.96 -0.54 6.13
CA GLN A 44 -34.14 -0.61 7.01
C GLN A 44 -35.44 -0.71 6.22
N ALA A 45 -35.62 0.11 5.17
CA ALA A 45 -36.78 0.06 4.29
C ALA A 45 -36.89 -1.28 3.55
N LEU A 46 -35.77 -1.86 3.10
CA LEU A 46 -35.73 -3.19 2.49
C LEU A 46 -36.18 -4.28 3.47
N HIS A 47 -35.77 -4.18 4.72
CA HIS A 47 -36.21 -5.10 5.77
C HIS A 47 -37.72 -4.96 6.02
N ALA A 48 -38.21 -3.73 6.14
CA ALA A 48 -39.65 -3.47 6.29
C ALA A 48 -40.46 -3.97 5.08
N ALA A 49 -39.95 -3.80 3.86
CA ALA A 49 -40.59 -4.32 2.64
C ALA A 49 -40.60 -5.85 2.60
N ALA A 50 -39.57 -6.51 3.13
CA ALA A 50 -39.56 -7.97 3.25
C ALA A 50 -40.63 -8.45 4.23
N VAL A 51 -40.74 -7.82 5.41
CA VAL A 51 -41.80 -8.12 6.38
C VAL A 51 -43.19 -7.91 5.78
N LYS A 52 -43.42 -6.79 5.07
CA LYS A 52 -44.70 -6.55 4.36
C LYS A 52 -45.03 -7.66 3.35
N ILE A 53 -44.04 -8.18 2.63
CA ILE A 53 -44.25 -9.29 1.68
C ILE A 53 -44.64 -10.57 2.41
N ASP A 54 -44.01 -10.85 3.54
CA ASP A 54 -44.34 -12.00 4.38
C ASP A 54 -45.76 -11.86 4.98
N ASP A 55 -46.13 -10.68 5.47
CA ASP A 55 -47.49 -10.37 5.94
C ASP A 55 -48.54 -10.56 4.83
N ILE A 56 -48.22 -10.11 3.60
CA ILE A 56 -49.09 -10.33 2.45
C ILE A 56 -49.21 -11.83 2.18
N HIS A 57 -48.11 -12.59 2.20
CA HIS A 57 -48.13 -14.04 2.03
C HIS A 57 -48.98 -14.76 3.09
N ASP A 58 -48.92 -14.32 4.35
CA ASP A 58 -49.73 -14.87 5.44
C ASP A 58 -51.22 -14.51 5.29
N SER A 59 -51.53 -13.37 4.66
CA SER A 59 -52.90 -12.95 4.33
C SER A 59 -53.50 -13.68 3.11
N ARG A 60 -52.81 -14.69 2.56
CA ARG A 60 -53.25 -15.43 1.39
C ARG A 60 -54.67 -15.97 1.57
N PRO A 61 -55.61 -15.69 0.64
CA PRO A 61 -56.99 -16.12 0.80
C PRO A 61 -57.08 -17.66 0.86
N PRO A 62 -57.71 -18.23 1.90
CA PRO A 62 -57.88 -19.67 2.01
C PRO A 62 -58.73 -20.17 0.85
N PHE A 63 -58.24 -21.23 0.18
CA PHE A 63 -58.80 -21.77 -1.06
C PHE A 63 -58.92 -20.68 -2.15
N GLY A 64 -57.80 -20.38 -2.81
CA GLY A 64 -57.73 -19.43 -3.92
C GLY A 64 -58.62 -19.73 -5.13
N ILE A 65 -59.45 -20.78 -5.10
CA ILE A 65 -60.49 -21.10 -6.09
C ILE A 65 -61.90 -20.71 -5.58
N LEU A 66 -62.07 -20.52 -4.27
CA LEU A 66 -63.33 -20.15 -3.61
C LEU A 66 -63.38 -18.68 -3.17
N SER A 67 -62.23 -17.98 -3.12
CA SER A 67 -62.21 -16.55 -2.80
C SER A 67 -62.84 -15.69 -3.91
N SER A 68 -63.45 -14.57 -3.56
CA SER A 68 -64.05 -13.67 -4.55
C SER A 68 -63.00 -13.17 -5.55
N LYS A 69 -63.39 -12.99 -6.81
CA LYS A 69 -62.50 -12.46 -7.87
C LYS A 69 -61.79 -11.19 -7.42
N LYS A 70 -62.52 -10.29 -6.73
CA LYS A 70 -62.01 -9.05 -6.16
C LYS A 70 -60.89 -9.29 -5.14
N ARG A 71 -61.08 -10.20 -4.17
CA ARG A 71 -60.04 -10.50 -3.18
C ARG A 71 -58.75 -11.08 -3.79
N ARG A 72 -58.86 -11.85 -4.88
CA ARG A 72 -57.67 -12.35 -5.59
C ARG A 72 -56.94 -11.23 -6.31
N THR A 73 -57.65 -10.36 -7.01
CA THR A 73 -57.04 -9.22 -7.71
C THR A 73 -56.38 -8.26 -6.74
N ASP A 74 -57.01 -7.98 -5.59
CA ASP A 74 -56.48 -7.09 -4.57
C ASP A 74 -55.20 -7.67 -3.95
N TYR A 75 -55.18 -8.97 -3.64
CA TYR A 75 -53.97 -9.69 -3.18
C TYR A 75 -52.86 -9.66 -4.22
N GLU A 76 -53.16 -9.98 -5.48
CA GLU A 76 -52.15 -9.97 -6.56
C GLU A 76 -51.57 -8.57 -6.79
N GLN A 77 -52.40 -7.53 -6.73
CA GLN A 77 -51.96 -6.15 -6.86
C GLN A 77 -51.08 -5.72 -5.68
N ALA A 78 -51.48 -6.04 -4.45
CA ALA A 78 -50.68 -5.75 -3.26
C ALA A 78 -49.31 -6.45 -3.31
N LEU A 79 -49.29 -7.73 -3.72
CA LEU A 79 -48.04 -8.48 -3.86
C LEU A 79 -47.14 -7.92 -4.95
N ARG A 80 -47.69 -7.58 -6.14
CA ARG A 80 -46.92 -6.94 -7.22
C ARG A 80 -46.35 -5.61 -6.79
N ALA A 81 -47.16 -4.75 -6.17
CA ALA A 81 -46.70 -3.44 -5.69
C ALA A 81 -45.58 -3.56 -4.64
N ALA A 82 -45.70 -4.49 -3.68
CA ALA A 82 -44.66 -4.73 -2.67
C ALA A 82 -43.36 -5.30 -3.28
N MET A 83 -43.48 -6.18 -4.29
CA MET A 83 -42.33 -6.68 -5.04
C MET A 83 -41.64 -5.56 -5.84
N GLU A 84 -42.39 -4.67 -6.47
CA GLU A 84 -41.87 -3.50 -7.20
C GLU A 84 -41.19 -2.49 -6.26
N GLU A 85 -41.76 -2.22 -5.08
CA GLU A 85 -41.14 -1.40 -4.04
C GLU A 85 -39.78 -1.99 -3.62
N ARG A 86 -39.73 -3.31 -3.39
CA ARG A 86 -38.50 -4.02 -3.03
C ARG A 86 -37.44 -3.96 -4.15
N THR A 87 -37.82 -4.13 -5.42
CA THR A 87 -36.85 -4.04 -6.53
C THR A 87 -36.34 -2.62 -6.71
N ALA A 88 -37.20 -1.61 -6.56
CA ALA A 88 -36.81 -0.20 -6.58
C ALA A 88 -35.80 0.13 -5.46
N LEU A 89 -36.06 -0.33 -4.24
CA LEU A 89 -35.14 -0.16 -3.10
C LEU A 89 -33.78 -0.85 -3.32
N LYS A 90 -33.77 -2.06 -3.89
CA LYS A 90 -32.51 -2.73 -4.29
C LYS A 90 -31.74 -1.92 -5.34
N GLY A 91 -32.44 -1.33 -6.31
CA GLY A 91 -31.85 -0.44 -7.31
C GLY A 91 -31.29 0.85 -6.71
N ARG A 92 -31.90 1.38 -5.65
CA ARG A 92 -31.36 2.52 -4.90
C ARG A 92 -30.11 2.14 -4.12
N LEU A 93 -30.11 0.98 -3.45
CA LEU A 93 -28.96 0.48 -2.71
C LEU A 93 -27.72 0.28 -3.60
N SER A 94 -27.88 -0.32 -4.78
CA SER A 94 -26.76 -0.52 -5.70
C SER A 94 -26.18 0.79 -6.24
N LYS A 95 -27.04 1.81 -6.47
CA LYS A 95 -26.59 3.15 -6.82
C LYS A 95 -25.77 3.76 -5.69
N ILE A 96 -26.25 3.63 -4.44
CA ILE A 96 -25.58 4.12 -3.24
C ILE A 96 -24.18 3.51 -3.12
N GLU A 97 -24.07 2.18 -3.19
CA GLU A 97 -22.80 1.46 -3.13
C GLU A 97 -21.82 1.90 -4.23
N SER A 98 -22.32 2.10 -5.46
CA SER A 98 -21.49 2.52 -6.59
C SER A 98 -20.92 3.93 -6.43
N LEU A 99 -21.68 4.83 -5.81
CA LEU A 99 -21.29 6.21 -5.53
C LEU A 99 -20.36 6.27 -4.34
N GLU A 100 -20.61 5.50 -3.29
CA GLU A 100 -19.71 5.38 -2.14
C GLU A 100 -18.33 4.88 -2.57
N ALA A 101 -18.28 3.85 -3.43
CA ALA A 101 -17.01 3.37 -3.99
C ALA A 101 -16.26 4.48 -4.77
N TRP A 102 -16.98 5.31 -5.53
CA TRP A 102 -16.39 6.43 -6.26
C TRP A 102 -15.88 7.54 -5.31
N VAL A 103 -16.66 7.95 -4.30
CA VAL A 103 -16.22 8.93 -3.30
C VAL A 103 -14.98 8.42 -2.56
N ARG A 104 -14.95 7.14 -2.18
CA ARG A 104 -13.79 6.51 -1.52
C ARG A 104 -12.53 6.56 -2.38
N LEU A 105 -12.65 6.40 -3.69
CA LEU A 105 -11.51 6.52 -4.62
C LEU A 105 -10.94 7.95 -4.67
N LEU A 106 -11.80 8.97 -4.53
CA LEU A 106 -11.38 10.38 -4.55
C LEU A 106 -10.79 10.83 -3.21
N ILE A 107 -11.40 10.41 -2.10
CA ILE A 107 -11.01 10.90 -0.78
C ILE A 107 -9.73 10.26 -0.25
N ARG A 108 -9.52 8.95 -0.45
CA ARG A 108 -8.34 8.24 0.10
C ARG A 108 -7.01 8.90 -0.29
N PRO A 109 -6.74 9.23 -1.58
CA PRO A 109 -5.51 9.89 -1.97
C PRO A 109 -5.36 11.29 -1.36
N ARG A 110 -6.45 12.07 -1.31
CA ARG A 110 -6.46 13.43 -0.75
C ARG A 110 -6.22 13.42 0.76
N LEU A 111 -6.86 12.48 1.46
CA LEU A 111 -6.70 12.27 2.89
C LEU A 111 -5.27 11.83 3.21
N ARG A 112 -4.71 10.92 2.42
CA ARG A 112 -3.31 10.49 2.57
C ARG A 112 -2.35 11.66 2.46
N GLU A 113 -2.53 12.51 1.45
CA GLU A 113 -1.68 13.70 1.28
C GLU A 113 -1.86 14.73 2.40
N TYR A 114 -3.10 14.93 2.88
CA TYR A 114 -3.36 15.79 4.03
C TYR A 114 -2.69 15.26 5.30
N VAL A 115 -2.86 13.97 5.63
CA VAL A 115 -2.27 13.34 6.81
C VAL A 115 -0.74 13.37 6.75
N ARG A 116 -0.14 13.23 5.57
CA ARG A 116 1.32 13.41 5.40
C ARG A 116 1.81 14.80 5.77
N ARG A 117 1.00 15.83 5.55
CA ARG A 117 1.35 17.21 5.91
C ARG A 117 1.06 17.52 7.37
N ALA A 118 0.00 16.94 7.92
CA ALA A 118 -0.47 17.19 9.28
C ALA A 118 0.29 16.36 10.33
N SER A 119 0.67 15.11 10.02
CA SER A 119 1.32 14.19 10.95
C SER A 119 2.77 13.90 10.53
N PRO A 120 3.77 14.37 11.29
CA PRO A 120 5.18 14.09 10.98
C PRO A 120 5.51 12.60 11.09
N SER A 121 4.83 11.87 11.98
CA SER A 121 5.01 10.42 12.12
C SER A 121 4.55 9.65 10.89
N PHE A 122 3.45 10.07 10.25
CA PHE A 122 2.96 9.48 9.01
C PHE A 122 3.82 9.91 7.80
N ALA A 123 4.31 11.15 7.78
CA ALA A 123 5.16 11.68 6.73
C ALA A 123 6.44 10.84 6.50
N ARG A 124 7.00 10.27 7.59
CA ARG A 124 8.18 9.40 7.55
C ARG A 124 7.99 8.15 6.68
N GLY A 125 6.75 7.68 6.47
CA GLY A 125 6.46 6.56 5.56
C GLY A 125 6.97 6.82 4.14
N LYS A 126 6.83 8.06 3.64
CA LYS A 126 7.36 8.48 2.34
C LYS A 126 8.90 8.42 2.29
N GLU A 127 9.56 8.84 3.36
CA GLU A 127 11.03 8.79 3.45
C GLU A 127 11.54 7.36 3.47
N ILE A 128 10.87 6.48 4.22
CA ILE A 128 11.16 5.04 4.31
C ILE A 128 10.97 4.37 2.94
N LEU A 129 9.85 4.62 2.26
CA LEU A 129 9.59 4.09 0.92
C LEU A 129 10.64 4.57 -0.10
N GLY A 130 11.02 5.85 -0.04
CA GLY A 130 12.08 6.41 -0.88
C GLY A 130 13.45 5.78 -0.60
N ALA A 131 13.78 5.51 0.67
CA ALA A 131 15.01 4.83 1.05
C ALA A 131 15.04 3.38 0.56
N LEU A 132 13.92 2.65 0.64
CA LEU A 132 13.80 1.29 0.11
C LEU A 132 13.92 1.23 -1.42
N GLU A 133 13.38 2.23 -2.11
CA GLU A 133 13.53 2.36 -3.58
C GLU A 133 14.98 2.64 -3.97
N GLN A 134 15.66 3.56 -3.28
CA GLN A 134 17.09 3.82 -3.47
C GLN A 134 17.93 2.57 -3.20
N PHE A 135 17.66 1.87 -2.09
CA PHE A 135 18.32 0.62 -1.74
C PHE A 135 18.18 -0.44 -2.85
N SER A 136 16.96 -0.62 -3.37
CA SER A 136 16.68 -1.54 -4.47
C SER A 136 17.40 -1.14 -5.76
N GLY A 137 17.45 0.16 -6.06
CA GLY A 137 18.20 0.71 -7.18
C GLY A 137 19.71 0.44 -7.06
N HIS A 138 20.29 0.67 -5.89
CA HIS A 138 21.69 0.39 -5.61
C HIS A 138 22.04 -1.10 -5.71
N ILE A 139 21.16 -2.01 -5.25
CA ILE A 139 21.37 -3.46 -5.45
C ILE A 139 21.47 -3.77 -6.94
N ARG A 140 20.49 -3.33 -7.73
CA ARG A 140 20.46 -3.59 -9.19
C ARG A 140 21.70 -3.03 -9.89
N GLY A 141 22.14 -1.82 -9.52
CA GLY A 141 23.34 -1.19 -10.05
C GLY A 141 24.65 -1.89 -9.64
N SER A 142 24.70 -2.45 -8.42
CA SER A 142 25.89 -3.10 -7.87
C SER A 142 26.23 -4.44 -8.56
N LEU A 143 25.25 -5.11 -9.17
CA LEU A 143 25.44 -6.45 -9.75
C LEU A 143 26.55 -6.52 -10.80
N GLY A 144 26.68 -5.47 -11.62
CA GLY A 144 27.77 -5.37 -12.59
C GLY A 144 29.15 -5.35 -11.92
N HIS A 145 29.28 -4.63 -10.80
CA HIS A 145 30.52 -4.54 -10.03
C HIS A 145 30.84 -5.84 -9.28
N VAL A 146 29.83 -6.53 -8.74
CA VAL A 146 29.97 -7.87 -8.14
C VAL A 146 30.46 -8.87 -9.18
N GLN A 147 29.86 -8.87 -10.38
CA GLN A 147 30.26 -9.77 -11.47
C GLN A 147 31.67 -9.47 -11.98
N ALA A 148 32.04 -8.20 -12.11
CA ALA A 148 33.39 -7.78 -12.48
C ALA A 148 34.42 -8.26 -11.44
N THR A 149 34.16 -8.03 -10.15
CA THR A 149 35.07 -8.47 -9.07
C THR A 149 35.21 -10.00 -9.03
N ALA A 150 34.12 -10.75 -9.21
CA ALA A 150 34.18 -12.21 -9.31
C ALA A 150 34.98 -12.69 -10.52
N ARG A 151 34.90 -11.97 -11.66
CA ARG A 151 35.71 -12.26 -12.85
C ARG A 151 37.20 -12.02 -12.57
N GLU A 152 37.56 -10.91 -11.93
CA GLU A 152 38.95 -10.61 -11.63
C GLU A 152 39.56 -11.57 -10.60
N LEU A 153 38.80 -12.00 -9.60
CA LEU A 153 39.22 -13.06 -8.67
C LEU A 153 39.47 -14.39 -9.40
N ARG A 154 38.63 -14.74 -10.37
CA ARG A 154 38.83 -15.93 -11.21
C ARG A 154 40.09 -15.82 -12.07
N THR A 155 40.30 -14.66 -12.70
CA THR A 155 41.50 -14.39 -13.50
C THR A 155 42.73 -14.54 -12.63
N LEU A 156 42.75 -13.94 -11.43
CA LEU A 156 43.86 -14.06 -10.50
C LEU A 156 44.11 -15.51 -10.07
N SER A 157 43.07 -16.25 -9.68
CA SER A 157 43.19 -17.67 -9.27
C SER A 157 43.81 -18.55 -10.37
N ARG A 158 43.46 -18.31 -11.63
CA ARG A 158 44.06 -19.02 -12.78
C ARG A 158 45.55 -18.67 -12.95
N LEU A 159 45.91 -17.39 -12.90
CA LEU A 159 47.29 -16.94 -13.05
C LEU A 159 48.18 -17.42 -11.88
N LEU A 160 47.61 -17.62 -10.69
CA LEU A 160 48.31 -18.22 -9.54
C LEU A 160 48.52 -19.75 -9.68
N SER A 161 47.77 -20.41 -10.58
CA SER A 161 47.85 -21.85 -10.80
C SER A 161 48.79 -22.24 -11.95
N GLU A 162 49.06 -21.30 -12.86
CA GLU A 162 49.84 -21.52 -14.08
C GLU A 162 51.19 -20.77 -14.02
N PRO A 163 52.25 -21.27 -14.68
CA PRO A 163 53.52 -20.55 -14.79
C PRO A 163 53.32 -19.26 -15.61
N THR A 164 53.15 -18.15 -14.91
CA THR A 164 52.74 -16.86 -15.49
C THR A 164 53.84 -15.82 -15.34
N THR A 165 53.90 -14.85 -16.26
CA THR A 165 54.82 -13.71 -16.15
C THR A 165 54.45 -12.80 -14.97
N ARG A 166 55.47 -12.28 -14.28
CA ARG A 166 55.30 -11.33 -13.17
C ARG A 166 54.49 -10.09 -13.58
N ALA A 167 54.65 -9.63 -14.82
CA ALA A 167 53.90 -8.48 -15.34
C ALA A 167 52.38 -8.73 -15.42
N ALA A 168 51.95 -9.95 -15.77
CA ALA A 168 50.53 -10.28 -15.82
C ALA A 168 49.91 -10.37 -14.42
N LEU A 169 50.64 -10.91 -13.44
CA LEU A 169 50.20 -10.94 -12.03
C LEU A 169 50.03 -9.53 -11.46
N VAL A 170 50.99 -8.63 -11.71
CA VAL A 170 50.91 -7.24 -11.25
C VAL A 170 49.69 -6.51 -11.81
N ARG A 171 49.36 -6.73 -13.09
CA ARG A 171 48.15 -6.16 -13.71
C ARG A 171 46.87 -6.72 -13.08
N ALA A 172 46.76 -8.04 -12.97
CA ALA A 172 45.59 -8.67 -12.35
C ALA A 172 45.35 -8.21 -10.91
N HIS A 173 46.43 -7.94 -10.15
CA HIS A 173 46.31 -7.36 -8.82
C HIS A 173 45.81 -5.91 -8.82
N ALA A 174 46.24 -5.09 -9.78
CA ALA A 174 45.77 -3.72 -9.93
C ALA A 174 44.28 -3.69 -10.31
N ASP A 175 43.89 -4.49 -11.31
CA ASP A 175 42.50 -4.60 -11.79
C ASP A 175 41.58 -5.11 -10.67
N LEU A 176 42.02 -6.10 -9.88
CA LEU A 176 41.27 -6.61 -8.74
C LEU A 176 41.11 -5.57 -7.63
N ARG A 177 42.15 -4.77 -7.32
CA ARG A 177 42.06 -3.70 -6.33
C ARG A 177 41.04 -2.65 -6.77
N GLU A 178 41.10 -2.21 -8.03
CA GLU A 178 40.16 -1.24 -8.57
C GLU A 178 38.72 -1.77 -8.50
N ALA A 179 38.48 -3.00 -8.96
CA ALA A 179 37.17 -3.65 -8.90
C ALA A 179 36.63 -3.74 -7.47
N ALA A 180 37.47 -4.16 -6.50
CA ALA A 180 37.09 -4.26 -5.10
C ALA A 180 36.77 -2.89 -4.48
N THR A 181 37.56 -1.85 -4.77
CA THR A 181 37.27 -0.49 -4.29
C THR A 181 35.95 0.06 -4.82
N ASN A 182 35.67 -0.16 -6.11
CA ASN A 182 34.40 0.26 -6.71
C ASN A 182 33.22 -0.47 -6.08
N LEU A 183 33.37 -1.77 -5.79
CA LEU A 183 32.34 -2.56 -5.14
C LEU A 183 32.11 -2.13 -3.69
N ASP A 184 33.17 -1.86 -2.93
CA ASP A 184 33.06 -1.36 -1.56
C ASP A 184 32.39 0.03 -1.49
N CYS A 185 32.69 0.91 -2.45
CA CYS A 185 31.97 2.18 -2.61
C CYS A 185 30.46 1.97 -2.78
N MET A 186 30.03 0.95 -3.54
CA MET A 186 28.61 0.63 -3.71
C MET A 186 27.99 0.03 -2.45
N PHE A 187 28.72 -0.82 -1.72
CA PHE A 187 28.23 -1.33 -0.43
C PHE A 187 28.10 -0.24 0.62
N LEU A 188 29.01 0.74 0.63
CA LEU A 188 28.87 1.92 1.48
C LEU A 188 27.59 2.70 1.17
N GLN A 189 27.19 2.83 -0.10
CA GLN A 189 25.91 3.46 -0.45
C GLN A 189 24.70 2.66 0.07
N LEU A 190 24.77 1.32 0.03
CA LEU A 190 23.74 0.46 0.61
C LEU A 190 23.67 0.60 2.14
N GLU A 191 24.81 0.69 2.82
CA GLU A 191 24.88 0.93 4.27
C GLU A 191 24.32 2.31 4.64
N ILE A 192 24.61 3.35 3.85
CA ILE A 192 24.02 4.68 4.04
C ILE A 192 22.50 4.63 3.87
N ALA A 193 21.99 3.90 2.88
CA ALA A 193 20.56 3.71 2.67
C ALA A 193 19.91 2.95 3.84
N ASP A 194 20.55 1.89 4.36
CA ASP A 194 20.11 1.18 5.57
C ASP A 194 20.05 2.11 6.79
N GLN A 195 21.11 2.89 7.03
CA GLN A 195 21.12 3.85 8.14
C GLN A 195 20.02 4.90 8.01
N ARG A 196 19.75 5.39 6.80
CA ARG A 196 18.63 6.32 6.54
C ARG A 196 17.29 5.66 6.87
N LEU A 197 17.09 4.42 6.43
CA LEU A 197 15.90 3.64 6.71
C LEU A 197 15.67 3.48 8.22
N ARG A 198 16.69 3.06 8.97
CA ARG A 198 16.61 2.90 10.43
C ARG A 198 16.34 4.20 11.15
N ARG A 199 16.95 5.31 10.72
CA ARG A 199 16.71 6.64 11.31
C ARG A 199 15.28 7.12 11.07
N ALA A 200 14.75 6.92 9.86
CA ALA A 200 13.38 7.27 9.53
C ALA A 200 12.37 6.42 10.31
N ALA A 201 12.64 5.11 10.47
CA ALA A 201 11.81 4.19 11.23
C ALA A 201 11.85 4.46 12.75
N ALA A 202 12.99 4.91 13.30
CA ALA A 202 13.19 5.08 14.74
C ALA A 202 12.19 6.06 15.36
N GLY A 203 11.45 5.59 16.38
CA GLY A 203 10.46 6.41 17.09
C GLY A 203 9.24 6.80 16.25
N SER A 204 8.96 6.07 15.17
CA SER A 204 7.76 6.23 14.34
C SER A 204 6.86 5.01 14.43
N ILE A 205 5.66 5.08 13.83
CA ILE A 205 4.76 3.94 13.64
C ILE A 205 5.37 2.82 12.78
N PHE A 206 6.52 3.06 12.15
CA PHE A 206 7.23 2.14 11.28
C PHE A 206 8.46 1.51 11.97
N SER A 207 8.55 1.56 13.30
CA SER A 207 9.73 1.06 14.04
C SER A 207 10.04 -0.42 13.82
N GLU A 208 9.03 -1.21 13.43
CA GLU A 208 9.15 -2.65 13.17
C GLU A 208 9.61 -2.97 11.74
N VAL A 209 9.79 -1.98 10.87
CA VAL A 209 10.28 -2.20 9.51
C VAL A 209 11.68 -2.79 9.57
N ALA A 210 11.80 -4.06 9.21
CA ALA A 210 13.08 -4.74 9.11
C ALA A 210 13.87 -4.16 7.93
N ALA A 211 15.08 -3.67 8.21
CA ALA A 211 15.99 -3.26 7.16
C ALA A 211 16.59 -4.48 6.45
N PRO A 212 16.64 -4.50 5.11
CA PRO A 212 17.30 -5.58 4.39
C PRO A 212 18.79 -5.65 4.77
N THR A 213 19.29 -6.87 5.05
CA THR A 213 20.66 -7.04 5.53
C THR A 213 21.57 -7.53 4.41
N VAL A 214 22.57 -6.73 4.05
CA VAL A 214 23.56 -7.10 3.03
C VAL A 214 24.49 -8.19 3.57
N CYS A 215 24.39 -9.40 3.01
CA CYS A 215 25.19 -10.57 3.41
C CYS A 215 26.54 -10.66 2.68
N LEU A 216 27.21 -9.55 2.44
CA LEU A 216 28.52 -9.50 1.78
C LEU A 216 29.50 -8.68 2.61
N SER A 217 30.68 -9.24 2.83
CA SER A 217 31.79 -8.53 3.48
C SER A 217 32.44 -7.54 2.52
N ALA A 218 33.08 -6.51 3.07
CA ALA A 218 33.94 -5.61 2.29
C ALA A 218 35.05 -6.40 1.59
N GLN A 219 35.32 -6.06 0.32
CA GLN A 219 36.21 -6.80 -0.57
C GLN A 219 37.65 -6.31 -0.48
N ALA A 220 37.91 -5.02 -0.25
CA ALA A 220 39.28 -4.50 -0.17
C ALA A 220 40.13 -5.20 0.92
N PRO A 221 39.63 -5.48 2.15
CA PRO A 221 40.39 -6.24 3.14
C PRO A 221 40.68 -7.68 2.70
N ILE A 222 39.76 -8.30 1.95
CA ILE A 222 39.92 -9.65 1.42
C ILE A 222 41.00 -9.64 0.33
N VAL A 223 40.97 -8.65 -0.56
CA VAL A 223 41.98 -8.47 -1.61
C VAL A 223 43.36 -8.24 -0.98
N GLU A 224 43.50 -7.32 -0.02
CA GLU A 224 44.78 -7.10 0.65
C GLU A 224 45.31 -8.37 1.36
N ARG A 225 44.43 -9.20 1.92
CA ARG A 225 44.83 -10.51 2.46
C ARG A 225 45.33 -11.46 1.38
N ILE A 226 44.67 -11.51 0.21
CA ILE A 226 45.11 -12.34 -0.93
C ILE A 226 46.51 -11.91 -1.39
N LEU A 227 46.75 -10.59 -1.49
CA LEU A 227 48.01 -10.03 -1.97
C LEU A 227 49.21 -10.30 -1.05
N ASN A 228 48.96 -10.37 0.26
CA ASN A 228 49.99 -10.59 1.27
C ASN A 228 50.18 -12.08 1.64
N SER A 229 49.40 -12.98 1.05
CA SER A 229 49.45 -14.42 1.36
C SER A 229 50.41 -15.18 0.43
N PRO A 230 51.00 -16.30 0.89
CA PRO A 230 51.73 -17.24 0.02
C PRO A 230 50.85 -17.72 -1.14
N GLN A 231 51.43 -18.06 -2.29
CA GLN A 231 50.68 -18.37 -3.52
C GLN A 231 49.58 -19.43 -3.36
N GLY A 232 49.83 -20.50 -2.59
CA GLY A 232 48.84 -21.55 -2.32
C GLY A 232 47.63 -21.04 -1.53
N ASP A 233 47.87 -20.23 -0.49
CA ASP A 233 46.81 -19.65 0.35
C ASP A 233 46.07 -18.52 -0.35
N ALA A 234 46.79 -17.69 -1.13
CA ALA A 234 46.23 -16.63 -1.94
C ALA A 234 45.21 -17.17 -2.95
N ARG A 235 45.52 -18.31 -3.59
CA ARG A 235 44.60 -18.98 -4.50
C ARG A 235 43.33 -19.45 -3.79
N LEU A 236 43.46 -20.15 -2.65
CA LEU A 236 42.30 -20.64 -1.89
C LEU A 236 41.42 -19.49 -1.41
N LEU A 237 42.02 -18.37 -0.98
CA LEU A 237 41.28 -17.18 -0.58
C LEU A 237 40.55 -16.53 -1.77
N ALA A 238 41.19 -16.46 -2.93
CA ALA A 238 40.58 -15.93 -4.15
C ALA A 238 39.40 -16.79 -4.63
N GLU A 239 39.53 -18.12 -4.62
CA GLU A 239 38.46 -19.05 -4.97
C GLU A 239 37.27 -18.95 -4.00
N LYS A 240 37.53 -18.83 -2.69
CA LYS A 240 36.49 -18.63 -1.67
C LYS A 240 35.74 -17.31 -1.87
N ALA A 241 36.47 -16.22 -2.10
CA ALA A 241 35.89 -14.90 -2.36
C ALA A 241 35.07 -14.89 -3.66
N GLU A 242 35.59 -15.49 -4.74
CA GLU A 242 34.85 -15.66 -5.99
C GLU A 242 33.54 -16.43 -5.76
N THR A 243 33.61 -17.54 -5.04
CA THR A 243 32.44 -18.37 -4.74
C THR A 243 31.39 -17.58 -3.99
N ALA A 244 31.77 -16.83 -2.95
CA ALA A 244 30.84 -15.98 -2.19
C ALA A 244 30.15 -14.93 -3.08
N LEU A 245 30.90 -14.25 -3.96
CA LEU A 245 30.33 -13.27 -4.89
C LEU A 245 29.40 -13.94 -5.91
N ARG A 246 29.75 -15.12 -6.44
CA ARG A 246 28.87 -15.88 -7.35
C ARG A 246 27.59 -16.35 -6.66
N THR A 247 27.67 -16.80 -5.42
CA THR A 247 26.49 -17.18 -4.62
C THR A 247 25.59 -15.96 -4.40
N PHE A 248 26.16 -14.79 -4.16
CA PHE A 248 25.39 -13.56 -4.07
C PHE A 248 24.67 -13.21 -5.38
N ILE A 249 25.35 -13.31 -6.53
CA ILE A 249 24.73 -13.08 -7.85
C ILE A 249 23.60 -14.09 -8.13
N ALA A 250 23.81 -15.36 -7.77
CA ALA A 250 22.85 -16.42 -8.07
C ALA A 250 21.59 -16.35 -7.22
N LYS A 251 21.69 -15.91 -5.95
CA LYS A 251 20.58 -15.96 -5.01
C LYS A 251 20.51 -14.74 -4.07
N GLY A 252 21.64 -14.32 -3.51
CA GLY A 252 21.68 -13.27 -2.48
C GLY A 252 21.06 -11.94 -2.92
N SER A 253 21.24 -11.52 -4.17
CA SER A 253 20.64 -10.29 -4.68
C SER A 253 19.13 -10.37 -4.83
N ALA A 254 18.60 -11.54 -5.22
CA ALA A 254 17.16 -11.76 -5.32
C ALA A 254 16.51 -11.78 -3.93
N ASP A 255 17.15 -12.45 -2.96
CA ASP A 255 16.70 -12.49 -1.57
C ASP A 255 16.66 -11.08 -0.96
N LEU A 256 17.68 -10.24 -1.23
CA LEU A 256 17.71 -8.84 -0.79
C LEU A 256 16.60 -7.98 -1.40
N LEU A 257 16.34 -8.13 -2.70
CA LEU A 257 15.23 -7.41 -3.35
C LEU A 257 13.88 -7.87 -2.79
N ALA A 258 13.71 -9.16 -2.53
CA ALA A 258 12.50 -9.69 -1.89
C ALA A 258 12.31 -9.14 -0.47
N GLN A 259 13.38 -9.00 0.32
CA GLN A 259 13.33 -8.36 1.63
C GLN A 259 12.92 -6.87 1.53
N ALA A 260 13.47 -6.14 0.56
CA ALA A 260 13.10 -4.74 0.33
C ALA A 260 11.62 -4.60 -0.10
N ASP A 261 11.12 -5.49 -0.96
CA ASP A 261 9.72 -5.52 -1.38
C ASP A 261 8.77 -5.90 -0.22
N ALA A 262 9.18 -6.83 0.65
CA ALA A 262 8.43 -7.18 1.86
C ALA A 262 8.35 -5.99 2.83
N ALA A 263 9.47 -5.31 3.08
CA ALA A 263 9.50 -4.09 3.89
C ALA A 263 8.61 -2.99 3.30
N ARG A 264 8.65 -2.81 1.97
CA ARG A 264 7.79 -1.84 1.26
C ARG A 264 6.31 -2.15 1.47
N THR A 265 5.94 -3.42 1.31
CA THR A 265 4.55 -3.90 1.47
C THR A 265 4.06 -3.69 2.90
N TYR A 266 4.91 -3.96 3.89
CA TYR A 266 4.60 -3.74 5.29
C TYR A 266 4.38 -2.24 5.61
N VAL A 267 5.23 -1.35 5.10
CA VAL A 267 5.06 0.10 5.25
C VAL A 267 3.74 0.58 4.62
N THR A 268 3.43 0.12 3.41
CA THR A 268 2.17 0.48 2.76
C THR A 268 0.94 -0.04 3.51
N ALA A 269 1.03 -1.23 4.12
CA ALA A 269 -0.05 -1.78 4.92
C ALA A 269 -0.31 -0.93 6.18
N ILE A 270 0.75 -0.49 6.87
CA ILE A 270 0.63 0.43 8.01
C ILE A 270 0.04 1.78 7.56
N GLU A 271 0.49 2.33 6.43
CA GLU A 271 -0.07 3.57 5.90
C GLU A 271 -1.58 3.42 5.60
N ASP A 272 -1.97 2.31 4.97
CA ASP A 272 -3.36 2.04 4.61
C ASP A 272 -4.24 1.86 5.87
N GLU A 273 -3.77 1.10 6.86
CA GLU A 273 -4.48 0.90 8.13
C GLU A 273 -4.66 2.21 8.89
N TYR A 274 -3.61 3.04 8.97
CA TYR A 274 -3.70 4.34 9.62
C TYR A 274 -4.71 5.25 8.91
N ILE A 275 -4.69 5.28 7.58
CA ILE A 275 -5.64 6.09 6.79
C ILE A 275 -7.07 5.57 6.96
N ASP A 276 -7.27 4.27 7.02
CA ASP A 276 -8.60 3.68 7.23
C ASP A 276 -9.14 3.97 8.63
N ASN A 277 -8.30 3.91 9.66
CA ASN A 277 -8.68 4.29 11.01
C ASN A 277 -9.03 5.78 11.10
N TYR A 278 -8.23 6.65 10.50
CA TYR A 278 -8.50 8.08 10.46
C TYR A 278 -9.76 8.40 9.64
N TRP A 279 -9.96 7.71 8.52
CA TRP A 279 -11.16 7.82 7.70
C TRP A 279 -12.42 7.45 8.48
N ASN A 280 -12.40 6.31 9.18
CA ASN A 280 -13.54 5.86 9.98
C ASN A 280 -13.91 6.86 11.07
N GLN A 281 -12.92 7.49 11.73
CA GLN A 281 -13.17 8.54 12.72
C GLN A 281 -13.82 9.77 12.09
N LEU A 282 -13.28 10.24 10.96
CA LEU A 282 -13.84 11.37 10.22
C LEU A 282 -15.25 11.11 9.72
N ARG A 283 -15.53 9.89 9.27
CA ARG A 283 -16.86 9.48 8.83
C ARG A 283 -17.88 9.55 9.96
N VAL A 284 -17.54 9.02 11.14
CA VAL A 284 -18.42 9.09 12.32
C VAL A 284 -18.67 10.54 12.71
N PHE A 285 -17.64 11.38 12.69
CA PHE A 285 -17.78 12.81 12.95
C PHE A 285 -18.68 13.49 11.89
N ALA A 286 -18.47 13.21 10.61
CA ALA A 286 -19.26 13.77 9.53
C ALA A 286 -20.74 13.37 9.59
N GLN A 287 -21.03 12.12 9.96
CA GLN A 287 -22.39 11.64 10.18
C GLN A 287 -23.10 12.40 11.31
N ALA A 288 -22.38 12.73 12.38
CA ALA A 288 -22.93 13.44 13.52
C ALA A 288 -23.11 14.96 13.29
N HIS A 289 -22.27 15.58 12.44
CA HIS A 289 -22.16 17.03 12.36
C HIS A 289 -22.44 17.66 10.98
N TYR A 290 -22.35 16.90 9.89
CA TYR A 290 -22.50 17.43 8.52
C TYR A 290 -23.77 16.96 7.81
N VAL A 291 -24.43 15.93 8.34
CA VAL A 291 -25.72 15.48 7.83
C VAL A 291 -26.80 16.39 8.40
N VAL A 292 -27.42 17.15 7.51
CA VAL A 292 -28.64 17.93 7.80
C VAL A 292 -29.83 17.13 7.26
N GLU A 293 -31.03 17.38 7.78
CA GLU A 293 -32.27 16.86 7.17
C GLU A 293 -32.40 17.43 5.74
N ALA A 294 -31.94 16.65 4.77
CA ALA A 294 -32.06 16.92 3.34
C ALA A 294 -32.63 15.65 2.68
N ASP A 295 -33.38 15.84 1.59
CA ASP A 295 -33.94 14.69 0.86
C ASP A 295 -32.79 13.88 0.24
N LEU A 296 -32.65 12.63 0.68
CA LEU A 296 -31.59 11.72 0.21
C LEU A 296 -31.56 11.61 -1.32
N ASP A 297 -32.74 11.66 -1.94
CA ASP A 297 -32.88 11.56 -3.39
C ASP A 297 -32.28 12.80 -4.12
N GLU A 298 -32.30 13.99 -3.51
CA GLU A 298 -31.66 15.20 -4.04
C GLU A 298 -30.12 15.08 -4.00
N VAL A 299 -29.59 14.68 -2.84
CA VAL A 299 -28.14 14.48 -2.66
C VAL A 299 -27.60 13.40 -3.60
N LEU A 300 -28.33 12.30 -3.78
CA LEU A 300 -27.97 11.24 -4.72
C LEU A 300 -27.95 11.74 -6.16
N MET A 301 -28.93 12.54 -6.57
CA MET A 301 -28.98 13.09 -7.92
C MET A 301 -27.82 14.04 -8.17
N ASP A 302 -27.48 14.91 -7.23
CA ASP A 302 -26.34 15.82 -7.34
C ASP A 302 -25.01 15.06 -7.46
N LEU A 303 -24.84 13.98 -6.68
CA LEU A 303 -23.67 13.12 -6.75
C LEU A 303 -23.56 12.40 -8.09
N ILE A 304 -24.68 11.91 -8.64
CA ILE A 304 -24.71 11.29 -9.96
C ILE A 304 -24.28 12.28 -11.04
N HIS A 305 -24.80 13.52 -11.00
CA HIS A 305 -24.41 14.56 -11.96
C HIS A 305 -22.93 14.89 -11.88
N ARG A 306 -22.39 15.06 -10.66
CA ARG A 306 -20.94 15.31 -10.46
C ARG A 306 -20.09 14.17 -11.01
N ARG A 307 -20.44 12.92 -10.74
CA ARG A 307 -19.73 11.74 -11.26
C ARG A 307 -19.77 11.66 -12.79
N LEU A 308 -20.91 11.96 -13.40
CA LEU A 308 -21.03 11.98 -14.87
C LEU A 308 -20.15 13.08 -15.48
N ASN A 309 -20.15 14.27 -14.89
CA ASN A 309 -19.32 15.39 -15.34
C ASN A 309 -17.81 15.07 -15.22
N GLU A 310 -17.36 14.49 -14.12
CA GLU A 310 -15.96 14.05 -13.97
C GLU A 310 -15.58 13.00 -15.00
N ARG A 311 -16.43 11.98 -15.20
CA ARG A 311 -16.18 10.94 -16.21
C ARG A 311 -16.09 11.52 -17.61
N GLN A 312 -16.93 12.49 -17.93
CA GLN A 312 -16.92 13.17 -19.22
C GLN A 312 -15.64 14.00 -19.39
N ASN A 313 -15.19 14.69 -18.33
CA ASN A 313 -13.91 15.41 -18.33
C ASN A 313 -12.71 14.47 -18.49
N GLU A 314 -12.72 13.29 -17.86
CA GLU A 314 -11.67 12.28 -18.03
C GLU A 314 -11.60 11.74 -19.46
N ILE A 315 -12.77 11.50 -20.07
CA ILE A 315 -12.86 11.06 -21.48
C ILE A 315 -12.29 12.16 -22.39
N HIS A 316 -12.67 13.43 -22.17
CA HIS A 316 -12.14 14.55 -22.95
C HIS A 316 -10.63 14.77 -22.73
N ALA A 317 -10.11 14.51 -21.53
CA ALA A 317 -8.68 14.59 -21.24
C ALA A 317 -7.86 13.45 -21.87
N ARG A 318 -8.47 12.26 -22.05
CA ARG A 318 -7.81 11.10 -22.68
C ARG A 318 -7.85 11.15 -24.21
N ASP A 319 -8.91 11.71 -24.79
CA ASP A 319 -9.08 11.85 -26.25
C ASP A 319 -9.20 13.32 -26.68
N PRO A 320 -8.08 14.07 -26.76
CA PRO A 320 -8.10 15.47 -27.19
C PRO A 320 -8.49 15.67 -28.68
N PHE A 321 -8.66 14.59 -29.46
CA PHE A 321 -8.87 14.65 -30.91
C PHE A 321 -10.30 14.37 -31.39
N LEU A 322 -11.27 14.15 -30.50
CA LEU A 322 -12.65 13.84 -30.91
C LEU A 322 -13.53 15.06 -31.27
N HIS A 323 -13.04 16.29 -31.09
CA HIS A 323 -13.82 17.52 -31.36
C HIS A 323 -13.26 18.42 -32.47
N ALA A 324 -12.35 17.92 -33.30
CA ALA A 324 -11.89 18.63 -34.49
C ALA A 324 -12.53 18.06 -35.76
N ARG A 325 -13.84 18.26 -35.93
CA ARG A 325 -14.52 18.21 -37.24
C ARG A 325 -15.71 19.15 -37.26
#